data_AF-A0A2P2KXM5-F1
#
_entry.id   AF-A0A2P2KXM5-F1
#
_cell.length_a   1.000
_cell.length_b   1.000
_cell.length_c   1.000
_cell.angle_alpha   90.00
_cell.angle_beta   90.00
_cell.angle_gamma   90.00
#
_symmetry.space_group_name_H-M   'P 1'
#
loop_
_entity.id
_entity.type
_entity.pdbx_description
1 polymer ?
#
loop_
_entity_poly.entity_id
_entity_poly.type
_entity_poly.pdbx_seq_one_letter_code
_entity_poly.pdbx_strand_id
1 'polypeptide(L)'
;MEEVSHSAECEIADLDPQTFVSPASQMNKVPKAGEKASREALKLWKENGFSGLIIAAPDLDPWSLVKDLLPLLSYSAPFALYHQYLQPLSTCMHNLQLGKMAIGLQISEPWLREHQVLPSRTHPCMHMSAFGGYILSGTRICGSQ
;
A
#
# COMPACT_ATOMS: atom_id res chain seq x y z
N MET A 1 -16.56 -65.90 29.67
CA MET A 1 -16.53 -66.01 28.20
C MET A 1 -16.31 -64.60 27.69
N GLU A 2 -15.11 -64.13 27.39
CA GLU A 2 -13.76 -64.70 27.31
C GLU A 2 -12.79 -63.52 27.55
N GLU A 3 -11.68 -63.79 28.27
CA GLU A 3 -10.31 -63.24 28.18
C GLU A 3 -10.13 -61.69 28.19
N VAL A 4 -9.65 -61.01 29.26
CA VAL A 4 -8.33 -61.05 29.96
C VAL A 4 -7.16 -60.68 29.03
N SER A 5 -6.44 -59.57 29.24
CA SER A 5 -5.19 -59.52 30.06
C SER A 5 -4.77 -58.05 30.32
N HIS A 6 -4.72 -57.58 31.57
CA HIS A 6 -3.62 -57.61 32.57
C HIS A 6 -2.46 -56.62 32.38
N SER A 7 -2.29 -55.85 33.44
CA SER A 7 -1.35 -54.77 33.76
C SER A 7 0.11 -55.20 33.92
N ALA A 8 1.05 -54.25 33.83
CA ALA A 8 2.30 -54.28 34.58
C ALA A 8 2.76 -52.83 34.89
N GLU A 9 2.98 -52.56 36.18
CA GLU A 9 3.54 -51.32 36.75
C GLU A 9 5.08 -51.29 36.68
N CYS A 10 5.64 -50.22 37.26
CA CYS A 10 7.04 -49.85 37.55
C CYS A 10 7.60 -48.83 36.54
N GLU A 11 8.22 -47.73 36.90
CA GLU A 11 8.69 -47.21 38.19
C GLU A 11 9.02 -45.72 37.98
N ILE A 12 8.97 -44.93 39.05
CA ILE A 12 9.34 -43.51 39.07
C ILE A 12 10.87 -43.38 38.99
N ALA A 13 11.36 -42.55 38.07
CA ALA A 13 12.68 -41.94 38.20
C ALA A 13 12.62 -40.46 37.80
N ASP A 14 13.21 -39.67 38.69
CA ASP A 14 13.17 -38.22 38.86
C ASP A 14 13.99 -37.40 37.83
N LEU A 15 13.65 -36.10 37.75
CA LEU A 15 14.48 -34.93 37.37
C LEU A 15 14.93 -34.72 35.90
N ASP A 16 14.33 -33.73 35.19
CA ASP A 16 14.85 -32.35 35.05
C ASP A 16 13.94 -31.51 34.10
N PRO A 17 13.48 -30.28 34.43
CA PRO A 17 12.54 -29.53 33.60
C PRO A 17 13.28 -28.70 32.54
N GLN A 18 13.47 -29.27 31.35
CA GLN A 18 13.81 -28.45 30.18
C GLN A 18 12.56 -27.78 29.63
N THR A 19 12.36 -26.56 30.12
CA THR A 19 11.49 -25.53 29.59
C THR A 19 11.40 -25.58 28.07
N PHE A 20 10.26 -26.03 27.54
CA PHE A 20 9.83 -25.68 26.19
C PHE A 20 9.58 -24.17 26.16
N VAL A 21 10.65 -23.38 25.97
CA VAL A 21 10.52 -21.97 25.63
C VAL A 21 10.05 -21.92 24.19
N SER A 22 8.73 -21.81 24.05
CA SER A 22 8.10 -21.37 22.80
C SER A 22 8.79 -20.07 22.37
N PRO A 23 9.28 -19.92 21.13
CA PRO A 23 9.82 -18.64 20.70
C PRO A 23 8.66 -17.66 20.74
N ALA A 24 8.76 -16.72 21.69
CA ALA A 24 7.79 -15.69 21.94
C ALA A 24 7.38 -15.06 20.61
N SER A 25 6.08 -15.13 20.32
CA SER A 25 5.44 -14.35 19.27
C SER A 25 5.77 -12.88 19.54
N GLN A 26 6.80 -12.36 18.87
CA GLN A 26 7.06 -10.93 18.87
C GLN A 26 5.83 -10.29 18.23
N MET A 27 4.99 -9.70 19.07
CA MET A 27 3.96 -8.77 18.63
C MET A 27 4.68 -7.63 17.93
N ASN A 28 4.79 -7.72 16.61
CA ASN A 28 5.18 -6.60 15.77
C ASN A 28 4.13 -5.51 15.98
N LYS A 29 4.46 -4.55 16.84
CA LYS A 29 3.67 -3.34 17.02
C LYS A 29 3.53 -2.72 15.63
N VAL A 30 2.29 -2.48 15.22
CA VAL A 30 2.02 -1.77 13.97
C VAL A 30 2.79 -0.45 14.03
N PRO A 31 3.69 -0.18 13.07
CA PRO A 31 4.45 1.05 13.07
C PRO A 31 3.48 2.23 13.00
N LYS A 32 3.67 3.24 13.87
CA LYS A 32 2.83 4.43 13.85
C LYS A 32 3.12 5.21 12.56
N ALA A 33 2.07 5.73 11.93
CA ALA A 33 2.22 6.55 10.73
C ALA A 33 3.15 7.74 11.00
N GLY A 34 4.19 7.90 10.17
CA GLY A 34 5.18 8.97 10.30
C GLY A 34 6.42 8.66 11.16
N GLU A 35 6.51 7.47 11.76
CA GLU A 35 7.72 7.05 12.45
C GLU A 35 8.83 6.73 11.44
N LYS A 36 10.07 7.10 11.77
CA LYS A 36 11.22 6.85 10.88
C LYS A 36 11.42 5.35 10.73
N ALA A 37 11.48 4.88 9.48
CA ALA A 37 11.72 3.47 9.19
C ALA A 37 13.05 2.99 9.80
N SER A 38 13.07 1.73 10.26
CA SER A 38 14.31 1.11 10.73
C SER A 38 15.32 0.99 9.58
N ARG A 39 16.62 1.03 9.91
CA ARG A 39 17.70 0.90 8.90
C ARG A 39 17.61 -0.41 8.12
N GLU A 40 17.11 -1.47 8.75
CA GLU A 40 16.92 -2.78 8.14
C GLU A 40 15.78 -2.75 7.12
N ALA A 41 14.65 -2.13 7.46
CA ALA A 41 13.53 -1.96 6.53
C ALA A 41 13.94 -1.13 5.30
N LEU A 42 14.73 -0.07 5.48
CA LEU A 42 15.23 0.74 4.38
C LEU A 42 16.12 -0.06 3.42
N LYS A 43 16.97 -0.97 3.93
CA LYS A 43 17.78 -1.85 3.08
C LYS A 43 16.89 -2.80 2.28
N LEU A 44 15.93 -3.44 2.95
CA LEU A 44 15.01 -4.38 2.33
C LEU A 44 14.16 -3.72 1.23
N TRP A 45 13.63 -2.52 1.48
CA TRP A 45 12.87 -1.77 0.46
C TRP A 45 13.73 -1.32 -0.71
N LYS A 46 15.01 -1.02 -0.47
CA LYS A 46 15.94 -0.67 -1.55
C LYS A 46 16.24 -1.87 -2.46
N GLU A 47 16.20 -3.09 -1.91
CA GLU A 47 16.43 -4.34 -2.65
C GLU A 47 15.16 -4.82 -3.38
N ASN A 48 14.00 -4.78 -2.71
CA ASN A 48 12.75 -5.37 -3.22
C ASN A 48 11.85 -4.36 -3.96
N GLY A 49 12.02 -3.07 -3.69
CA GLY A 49 11.12 -2.00 -4.14
C GLY A 49 9.78 -1.99 -3.41
N PHE A 50 9.05 -0.88 -3.52
CA PHE A 50 7.70 -0.75 -2.96
C PHE A 50 6.64 -1.44 -3.84
N SER A 51 5.54 -1.91 -3.24
CA SER A 51 4.45 -2.57 -3.98
C SER A 51 3.46 -1.58 -4.63
N GLY A 52 3.47 -0.32 -4.21
CA GLY A 52 2.60 0.73 -4.71
C GLY A 52 3.07 2.11 -4.26
N LEU A 53 2.72 3.15 -5.02
CA LEU A 53 3.10 4.53 -4.73
C LEU A 53 1.90 5.46 -4.85
N ILE A 54 1.63 6.24 -3.80
CA ILE A 54 0.62 7.29 -3.80
C ILE A 54 1.31 8.61 -3.49
N ILE A 55 1.14 9.61 -4.35
CA ILE A 55 1.68 10.96 -4.17
C ILE A 55 0.52 11.95 -4.09
N ALA A 56 0.42 12.67 -2.98
CA ALA A 56 -0.59 13.72 -2.76
C ALA A 56 0.07 14.94 -2.12
N ALA A 57 0.91 15.62 -2.89
CA ALA A 57 1.64 16.82 -2.47
C ALA A 57 1.30 17.99 -3.42
N PRO A 58 0.27 18.79 -3.13
CA PRO A 58 -0.19 19.84 -4.03
C PRO A 58 0.78 21.02 -4.18
N ASP A 59 1.68 21.22 -3.21
CA ASP A 59 2.62 22.35 -3.21
C ASP A 59 3.93 22.06 -3.96
N LEU A 60 4.13 20.81 -4.40
CA LEU A 60 5.35 20.35 -5.06
C LEU A 60 5.06 19.97 -6.52
N ASP A 61 6.09 20.09 -7.36
CA ASP A 61 6.01 19.65 -8.75
C ASP A 61 5.92 18.11 -8.81
N PRO A 62 4.86 17.54 -9.43
CA PRO A 62 4.66 16.09 -9.47
C PRO A 62 5.78 15.37 -10.22
N TRP A 63 6.35 15.99 -11.24
CA TRP A 63 7.39 15.36 -12.05
C TRP A 63 8.69 15.16 -11.28
N SER A 64 9.09 16.17 -10.50
CA SER A 64 10.27 16.11 -9.64
C SER A 64 10.17 14.96 -8.63
N LEU A 65 9.00 14.80 -7.99
CA LEU A 65 8.74 13.69 -7.06
C LEU A 65 8.75 12.33 -7.75
N VAL A 66 8.13 12.22 -8.93
CA VAL A 66 8.12 10.97 -9.69
C VAL A 66 9.52 10.54 -10.09
N LYS A 67 10.40 11.46 -10.51
CA LYS A 67 11.78 11.10 -10.86
C LYS A 67 12.53 10.44 -9.70
N ASP A 68 12.33 10.94 -8.49
CA ASP A 68 13.05 10.46 -7.30
C ASP A 68 12.40 9.19 -6.71
N LEU A 69 11.06 9.13 -6.71
CA LEU A 69 10.30 8.06 -6.05
C LEU A 69 10.01 6.88 -6.97
N LEU A 70 9.81 7.11 -8.27
CA LEU A 70 9.49 6.04 -9.21
C LEU A 70 10.56 4.95 -9.23
N PRO A 71 11.89 5.24 -9.18
CA PRO A 71 12.94 4.23 -9.09
C PRO A 71 12.86 3.31 -7.87
N LEU A 72 12.21 3.73 -6.79
CA LEU A 72 12.05 2.95 -5.56
C LEU A 72 10.88 1.96 -5.64
N LEU A 73 10.02 2.07 -6.66
CA LEU A 73 8.84 1.23 -6.82
C LEU A 73 9.22 -0.13 -7.46
N SER A 74 8.59 -1.23 -7.11
CA SER A 74 8.84 -2.49 -7.82
C SER A 74 8.34 -2.42 -9.27
N TYR A 75 8.88 -3.26 -10.16
CA TYR A 75 8.33 -3.37 -11.51
C TYR A 75 6.94 -4.00 -11.45
N SER A 76 6.07 -3.61 -12.39
CA SER A 76 4.64 -4.01 -12.41
C SER A 76 3.79 -3.49 -11.24
N ALA A 77 4.34 -2.61 -10.39
CA ALA A 77 3.57 -2.00 -9.32
C ALA A 77 2.77 -0.77 -9.80
N PRO A 78 1.54 -0.58 -9.32
CA PRO A 78 0.72 0.57 -9.63
C PRO A 78 1.18 1.82 -8.88
N PHE A 79 0.93 2.98 -9.46
CA PHE A 79 1.09 4.25 -8.79
C PHE A 79 -0.06 5.21 -9.12
N ALA A 80 -0.32 6.14 -8.20
CA ALA A 80 -1.32 7.18 -8.34
C ALA A 80 -0.76 8.52 -7.85
N LEU A 81 -0.94 9.57 -8.63
CA LEU A 81 -0.59 10.94 -8.29
C LEU A 81 -1.84 11.79 -8.27
N TYR A 82 -2.04 12.48 -7.16
CA TYR A 82 -3.07 13.49 -7.01
C TYR A 82 -2.48 14.89 -7.21
N HIS A 83 -3.18 15.73 -7.96
CA HIS A 83 -2.90 17.16 -8.01
C HIS A 83 -4.17 17.97 -8.27
N GLN A 84 -4.22 19.20 -7.74
CA GLN A 84 -5.39 20.07 -7.91
C GLN A 84 -5.55 20.60 -9.35
N TYR A 85 -4.45 20.69 -10.11
CA TYR A 85 -4.48 21.20 -11.48
C TYR A 85 -4.16 20.11 -12.49
N LEU A 86 -4.83 20.14 -13.64
CA LEU A 86 -4.61 19.19 -14.74
C LEU A 86 -3.23 19.35 -15.37
N GLN A 87 -2.75 20.59 -15.48
CA GLN A 87 -1.60 20.93 -16.31
C GLN A 87 -0.28 20.29 -15.81
N PRO A 88 0.04 20.27 -14.51
CA PRO A 88 1.22 19.56 -14.01
C PRO A 88 1.14 18.03 -14.20
N LEU A 89 -0.05 17.44 -14.08
CA LEU A 89 -0.25 16.01 -14.34
C LEU A 89 -0.10 15.68 -15.84
N SER A 90 -0.60 16.53 -16.72
CA SER A 90 -0.43 16.36 -18.17
C SER A 90 1.04 16.39 -18.57
N THR A 91 1.79 17.37 -18.06
CA THR A 91 3.25 17.44 -18.27
C THR A 91 3.97 16.22 -17.69
N CYS A 92 3.60 15.78 -16.50
CA CYS A 92 4.16 14.58 -15.88
C CYS A 92 3.87 13.31 -16.70
N MET A 93 2.63 13.14 -17.18
CA MET A 93 2.21 12.04 -18.05
C MET A 93 3.03 12.03 -19.34
N HIS A 94 3.21 13.18 -19.99
CA HIS A 94 4.02 13.29 -21.20
C HIS A 94 5.47 12.87 -20.94
N ASN A 95 6.09 13.35 -19.86
CA ASN A 95 7.45 12.97 -19.50
C ASN A 95 7.60 11.47 -19.18
N LEU A 96 6.61 10.87 -18.52
CA LEU A 96 6.56 9.42 -18.27
C LEU A 96 6.48 8.61 -19.57
N GLN A 97 5.73 9.10 -20.56
CA GLN A 97 5.64 8.49 -21.89
C GLN A 97 6.97 8.60 -22.65
N LEU A 98 7.59 9.78 -22.66
CA LEU A 98 8.90 10.00 -23.28
C LEU A 98 9.96 9.07 -22.69
N GLY A 99 9.99 8.95 -21.36
CA GLY A 99 10.93 8.09 -20.65
C GLY A 99 10.59 6.59 -20.71
N LYS A 100 9.45 6.20 -21.29
CA LYS A 100 8.95 4.81 -21.31
C LYS A 100 9.02 4.13 -19.94
N MET A 101 8.72 4.88 -18.87
CA MET A 101 8.88 4.40 -17.49
C MET A 101 7.62 3.72 -16.95
N ALA A 102 6.47 4.00 -17.56
CA ALA A 102 5.17 3.53 -17.12
C ALA A 102 4.24 3.24 -18.31
N ILE A 103 3.26 2.37 -18.09
CA ILE A 103 2.20 2.04 -19.05
C ILE A 103 0.83 2.24 -18.43
N GLY A 104 -0.21 2.25 -19.27
CA GLY A 104 -1.60 2.42 -18.81
C GLY A 104 -1.82 3.76 -18.12
N LEU A 105 -1.11 4.80 -18.56
CA LEU A 105 -1.21 6.14 -17.99
C LEU A 105 -2.59 6.73 -18.28
N GLN A 106 -3.33 7.07 -17.22
CA GLN A 106 -4.66 7.64 -17.32
C GLN A 106 -4.81 8.78 -16.31
N ILE A 107 -5.30 9.92 -16.79
CA ILE A 107 -5.77 11.02 -15.95
C ILE A 107 -7.28 10.86 -15.77
N SER A 108 -7.74 10.91 -14.53
CA SER A 108 -9.16 10.82 -14.16
C SER A 108 -9.55 11.96 -13.23
N GLU A 109 -10.77 12.46 -13.38
CA GLU A 109 -11.39 13.46 -12.52
C GLU A 109 -12.59 12.81 -11.80
N PRO A 110 -12.57 12.70 -10.47
CA PRO A 110 -13.72 12.19 -9.73
C PRO A 110 -14.82 13.25 -9.67
N TRP A 111 -16.03 12.89 -10.09
CA TRP A 111 -17.22 13.71 -9.91
C TRP A 111 -18.08 13.16 -8.77
N LEU A 112 -18.33 13.98 -7.76
CA LEU A 112 -19.17 13.65 -6.61
C LEU A 112 -20.36 14.60 -6.56
N ARG A 113 -21.56 14.03 -6.37
CA ARG A 113 -22.79 14.79 -6.22
C ARG A 113 -23.58 14.27 -5.03
N GLU A 114 -23.83 15.16 -4.08
CA GLU A 114 -24.65 14.85 -2.90
C GLU A 114 -26.14 14.95 -3.24
N HIS A 115 -26.93 14.03 -2.68
CA HIS A 115 -28.38 13.97 -2.85
C HIS A 115 -29.08 14.05 -1.50
N GLN A 116 -30.08 14.93 -1.39
CA GLN A 116 -31.01 14.94 -0.26
C GLN A 116 -32.05 13.84 -0.48
N VAL A 117 -32.23 12.96 0.51
CA VAL A 117 -33.23 11.89 0.48
C VAL A 117 -34.19 12.07 1.66
N LEU A 118 -35.27 12.81 1.41
CA LEU A 118 -36.40 12.98 2.34
C LEU A 118 -37.69 12.60 1.61
N PRO A 119 -38.73 12.11 2.32
CA PRO A 119 -40.01 11.78 1.71
C PRO A 119 -40.54 12.93 0.84
N SER A 120 -40.82 12.65 -0.43
CA SER A 120 -41.31 13.63 -1.43
C SER A 120 -40.43 14.88 -1.63
N ARG A 121 -39.13 14.80 -1.29
CA ARG A 121 -38.15 15.90 -1.40
C ARG A 121 -36.77 15.40 -1.84
N THR A 122 -36.73 14.38 -2.69
CA THR A 122 -35.48 13.83 -3.23
C THR A 122 -34.92 14.70 -4.36
N HIS A 123 -33.78 15.34 -4.13
CA HIS A 123 -33.11 16.18 -5.12
C HIS A 123 -31.60 16.30 -4.83
N PRO A 124 -30.75 16.61 -5.82
CA PRO A 124 -29.36 16.97 -5.57
C PRO A 124 -29.26 18.21 -4.69
N CYS A 125 -28.26 18.27 -3.80
CA CYS A 125 -27.97 19.47 -3.04
C CYS A 125 -27.67 20.64 -3.98
N MET A 126 -28.28 21.82 -3.76
CA MET A 126 -28.14 22.95 -4.69
C MET A 126 -26.78 23.66 -4.62
N HIS A 127 -26.09 23.56 -3.48
CA HIS A 127 -24.76 24.13 -3.28
C HIS A 127 -23.80 22.98 -2.97
N MET A 128 -22.79 22.76 -3.82
CA MET A 128 -21.80 21.69 -3.65
C MET A 128 -20.44 22.10 -4.23
N SER A 129 -19.37 21.48 -3.74
CA SER A 129 -18.06 21.53 -4.38
C SER A 129 -18.09 20.73 -5.69
N ALA A 130 -17.87 21.42 -6.82
CA ALA A 130 -17.93 20.78 -8.14
C ALA A 130 -16.65 20.02 -8.52
N PHE A 131 -15.53 20.30 -7.83
CA PHE A 131 -14.21 19.90 -8.28
C PHE A 131 -13.38 19.34 -7.12
N GLY A 132 -12.85 18.13 -7.30
CA GLY A 132 -12.07 17.40 -6.29
C GLY A 132 -10.59 17.21 -6.64
N GLY A 133 -10.10 17.81 -7.73
CA GLY A 133 -8.75 17.58 -8.26
C GLY A 133 -8.69 16.50 -9.34
N TYR A 134 -7.48 16.15 -9.76
CA TYR A 134 -7.20 15.17 -10.79
C TYR A 134 -6.27 14.09 -10.27
N ILE A 135 -6.40 12.88 -10.81
CA ILE A 135 -5.57 11.73 -10.47
C ILE A 135 -4.94 11.17 -11.73
N LEU A 136 -3.61 11.17 -11.80
CA LEU A 136 -2.83 10.43 -12.79
C LEU A 136 -2.48 9.06 -12.22
N SER A 137 -2.91 7.99 -12.88
CA SER A 137 -2.62 6.62 -12.51
C SER A 137 -1.84 5.90 -13.60
N GLY A 138 -1.06 4.89 -13.22
CA GLY A 138 -0.32 4.06 -14.17
C GLY A 138 0.38 2.90 -13.49
N THR A 139 1.02 2.05 -14.30
CA THR A 139 1.81 0.91 -13.80
C THR A 139 3.26 1.09 -14.21
N ARG A 140 4.20 0.93 -13.26
CA ARG A 140 5.63 0.99 -13.54
C ARG A 140 6.06 -0.20 -14.38
N ILE A 141 6.87 0.06 -15.42
CA ILE A 141 7.46 -1.00 -16.25
C ILE A 141 8.97 -1.13 -16.05
N CYS A 142 9.48 -2.31 -16.39
CA CYS A 142 10.92 -2.51 -16.54
C CYS A 142 11.39 -1.75 -17.78
N GLY A 143 12.37 -0.87 -17.59
CA GLY A 143 13.03 -0.23 -18.72
C GLY A 143 13.96 -1.25 -19.38
N SER A 144 13.81 -1.47 -20.68
CA SER A 144 14.87 -2.08 -21.48
C SER A 144 15.99 -1.03 -21.58
N GLN A 145 17.13 -1.28 -20.95
CA GLN A 145 18.35 -0.54 -21.25
C GLN A 145 18.75 -0.74 -22.72
#